data_AF-A0A9E3Z2P7-F1
#
_entry.id   AF-A0A9E3Z2P7-F1
#
_cell.length_a   1.000
_cell.length_b   1.000
_cell.length_c   1.000
_cell.angle_alpha   90.00
_cell.angle_beta   90.00
_cell.angle_gamma   90.00
#
_symmetry.space_group_name_H-M   'P 1'
#
loop_
_entity.id
_entity.type
_entity.pdbx_description
1 polymer ?
#
loop_
_entity_poly.entity_id
_entity_poly.type
_entity_poly.pdbx_seq_one_letter_code
_entity_poly.pdbx_strand_id
1 'polypeptide(L)'
;GRRAGLTVEEIERVQAGPDASGWSAEDAALVQVADDLHTQTRISDTTWAALTARYDSCQIMDMVFLVGCYNVLAMALGSFDIPLEPGVARFDTATRERMLTSTAVKRG
;
A
#
# COMPACT_ATOMS: atom_id res chain seq x y z
N GLY A 1 -4.04 10.90 -0.08
CA GLY A 1 -3.38 11.56 -1.20
C GLY A 1 -3.26 13.05 -0.95
N ARG A 2 -3.85 13.87 -1.83
CA ARG A 2 -3.61 15.32 -1.90
C ARG A 2 -3.82 16.09 -0.60
N ARG A 3 -4.89 15.81 0.15
CA ARG A 3 -5.14 16.47 1.45
C ARG A 3 -4.09 16.16 2.51
N ALA A 4 -3.33 15.08 2.33
CA ALA A 4 -2.22 14.68 3.20
C ALA A 4 -0.86 15.15 2.67
N GLY A 5 -0.82 16.03 1.65
CA GLY A 5 0.42 16.60 1.11
C GLY A 5 1.04 15.83 -0.06
N LEU A 6 0.49 14.67 -0.45
CA LEU A 6 0.99 13.92 -1.61
C LEU A 6 0.71 14.66 -2.92
N THR A 7 1.73 14.74 -3.76
CA THR A 7 1.66 15.22 -5.14
C THR A 7 0.84 14.28 -6.02
N VAL A 8 0.43 14.74 -7.21
CA VAL A 8 -0.31 13.89 -8.16
C VAL A 8 0.58 12.76 -8.64
N GLU A 9 1.85 13.09 -8.89
CA GLU A 9 2.88 12.18 -9.36
C GLU A 9 3.15 11.06 -8.33
N GLU A 10 3.21 11.38 -7.04
CA GLU A 10 3.34 10.36 -5.99
C GLU A 10 2.09 9.46 -5.91
N ILE A 11 0.90 10.03 -6.05
CA ILE A 11 -0.35 9.24 -6.04
C ILE A 11 -0.41 8.29 -7.24
N GLU A 12 0.03 8.73 -8.41
CA GLU A 12 0.15 7.89 -9.59
C GLU A 12 1.22 6.82 -9.40
N ARG A 13 2.37 7.19 -8.82
CA ARG A 13 3.49 6.28 -8.56
C ARG A 13 3.13 5.17 -7.58
N VAL A 14 2.31 5.44 -6.56
CA VAL A 14 1.80 4.40 -5.64
C VAL A 14 1.06 3.29 -6.39
N GLN A 15 0.35 3.61 -7.47
CA GLN A 15 -0.35 2.60 -8.27
C GLN A 15 0.60 1.70 -9.07
N ALA A 16 1.83 2.16 -9.32
CA ALA A 16 2.87 1.41 -9.99
C ALA A 16 3.75 0.60 -9.01
N GLY A 17 3.64 0.86 -7.71
CA GLY A 17 4.31 0.11 -6.65
C GLY A 17 5.67 0.67 -6.23
N PRO A 18 6.41 -0.08 -5.39
CA PRO A 18 7.66 0.38 -4.76
C PRO A 18 8.83 0.48 -5.75
N ASP A 19 8.81 -0.28 -6.84
CA ASP A 19 9.85 -0.27 -7.89
C ASP A 19 9.71 0.88 -8.90
N ALA A 20 8.66 1.70 -8.76
CA ALA A 20 8.39 2.79 -9.69
C ALA A 20 9.45 3.89 -9.59
N SER A 21 9.88 4.41 -10.74
CA SER A 21 10.91 5.45 -10.81
C SER A 21 10.49 6.74 -10.12
N GLY A 22 11.42 7.37 -9.41
CA GLY A 22 11.22 8.67 -8.77
C GLY A 22 10.82 8.61 -7.29
N TRP A 23 10.78 7.43 -6.69
CA TRP A 23 10.80 7.30 -5.23
C TRP A 23 12.17 7.63 -4.66
N SER A 24 12.18 8.22 -3.47
CA SER A 24 13.33 8.08 -2.58
C SER A 24 13.41 6.63 -2.09
N ALA A 25 14.59 6.18 -1.64
CA ALA A 25 14.73 4.84 -1.06
C ALA A 25 13.79 4.62 0.14
N GLU A 26 13.49 5.69 0.87
CA GLU A 26 12.66 5.66 2.07
C GLU A 26 11.19 5.51 1.72
N ASP A 27 10.69 6.30 0.77
CA ASP A 27 9.30 6.22 0.32
C ASP A 27 9.03 4.87 -0.36
N ALA A 28 9.98 4.38 -1.16
CA ALA A 28 9.89 3.05 -1.75
C ALA A 28 9.78 1.96 -0.67
N ALA A 29 10.55 2.06 0.42
CA ALA A 29 10.46 1.12 1.53
C ALA A 29 9.10 1.18 2.25
N LEU A 30 8.50 2.36 2.44
CA LEU A 30 7.16 2.49 3.01
C LEU A 30 6.08 1.87 2.12
N VAL A 31 6.17 2.04 0.81
CA VAL A 31 5.27 1.37 -0.14
C VAL A 31 5.47 -0.14 -0.09
N GLN A 32 6.73 -0.61 0.00
CA GLN A 32 7.04 -2.03 0.12
C GLN A 32 6.50 -2.65 1.41
N VAL A 33 6.46 -1.92 2.53
CA VAL A 33 5.83 -2.39 3.78
C VAL A 33 4.35 -2.71 3.58
N ALA A 34 3.62 -1.84 2.89
CA ALA A 34 2.21 -2.06 2.61
C ALA A 34 2.01 -3.32 1.76
N ASP A 35 2.85 -3.50 0.74
CA ASP A 35 2.82 -4.69 -0.14
C ASP A 35 3.17 -5.98 0.61
N ASP A 36 4.27 -5.98 1.38
CA ASP A 36 4.73 -7.12 2.17
C ASP A 36 3.65 -7.59 3.14
N LEU A 37 3.04 -6.65 3.87
CA LEU A 37 1.98 -6.96 4.85
C LEU A 37 0.67 -7.38 4.18
N HIS A 38 0.28 -6.77 3.06
CA HIS A 38 -0.93 -7.14 2.34
C HIS A 38 -0.83 -8.53 1.70
N THR A 39 0.34 -8.89 1.18
CA THR A 39 0.53 -10.13 0.41
C THR A 39 1.04 -11.30 1.25
N GLN A 40 1.96 -11.05 2.18
CA GLN A 40 2.67 -12.09 2.94
C GLN A 40 2.38 -12.04 4.44
N THR A 41 1.62 -11.05 4.91
CA THR A 41 1.32 -10.83 6.35
C THR A 41 2.58 -10.63 7.22
N ARG A 42 3.72 -10.32 6.59
CA ARG A 42 5.01 -10.14 7.25
C ARG A 42 5.89 -9.21 6.41
N ILE A 43 6.60 -8.30 7.07
CA ILE A 43 7.65 -7.48 6.44
C ILE A 43 8.86 -8.37 6.12
N SER A 44 9.35 -8.32 4.88
CA SER A 44 10.52 -9.10 4.47
C SER A 44 11.80 -8.61 5.16
N ASP A 45 12.81 -9.48 5.28
CA ASP A 45 14.07 -9.10 5.95
C ASP A 45 14.79 -7.95 5.22
N THR A 46 14.68 -7.89 3.89
CA THR A 46 15.22 -6.78 3.08
C THR A 46 14.51 -5.46 3.39
N THR A 47 13.18 -5.45 3.41
CA THR A 47 12.41 -4.25 3.78
C THR A 47 12.68 -3.84 5.22
N TRP A 48 12.74 -4.79 6.14
CA TRP A 48 13.05 -4.54 7.56
C TRP A 48 14.41 -3.88 7.76
N ALA A 49 15.44 -4.35 7.05
CA ALA A 49 16.77 -3.75 7.09
C ALA A 49 16.77 -2.30 6.56
N ALA A 50 15.98 -2.01 5.52
CA ALA A 50 15.83 -0.65 4.99
C ALA A 50 15.11 0.28 5.99
N LEU A 51 14.05 -0.20 6.65
CA LEU A 51 13.30 0.60 7.63
C LEU A 51 14.13 0.96 8.86
N THR A 52 14.84 -0.01 9.43
CA THR A 52 15.59 0.18 10.68
C THR A 52 16.80 1.11 10.54
N ALA A 53 17.15 1.50 9.31
CA ALA A 53 18.12 2.58 9.07
C ALA A 53 17.59 3.96 9.49
N ARG A 54 16.27 4.15 9.60
CA ARG A 54 15.65 5.46 9.87
C ARG A 54 14.50 5.44 10.88
N TYR A 55 13.80 4.32 11.03
CA TYR A 55 12.66 4.18 11.92
C TYR A 55 12.99 3.30 13.12
N ASP A 56 12.46 3.67 14.27
CA ASP A 56 12.50 2.81 15.46
C ASP A 56 11.42 1.72 15.40
N SER A 57 11.52 0.75 16.30
CA SER A 57 10.59 -0.38 16.36
C SER A 57 9.15 0.03 16.66
N CYS A 58 8.91 1.13 17.37
CA CYS A 58 7.56 1.63 17.64
C CYS A 58 6.94 2.21 16.37
N GLN A 59 7.71 2.99 15.60
CA GLN A 59 7.27 3.52 14.31
C GLN A 59 7.00 2.41 13.29
N ILE A 60 7.84 1.37 13.24
CA ILE A 60 7.58 0.22 12.37
C ILE A 60 6.33 -0.54 12.84
N MET A 61 6.11 -0.67 14.16
CA MET A 61 4.88 -1.24 14.72
C MET A 61 3.64 -0.44 14.31
N ASP A 62 3.69 0.89 14.33
CA ASP A 62 2.60 1.75 13.85
C ASP A 62 2.28 1.49 12.37
N MET A 63 3.29 1.30 11.53
CA MET A 63 3.09 0.95 10.11
C MET A 63 2.36 -0.40 9.96
N VAL A 64 2.73 -1.40 10.76
CA VAL A 64 2.08 -2.72 10.75
C VAL A 64 0.61 -2.61 11.13
N PHE A 65 0.31 -1.90 12.22
CA PHE A 65 -1.07 -1.70 12.66
C PHE A 65 -1.89 -0.90 11.66
N LEU A 66 -1.32 0.16 11.08
CA LEU A 66 -1.99 0.97 10.07
C LEU A 66 -2.44 0.10 8.88
N VAL A 67 -1.51 -0.69 8.31
CA VAL A 67 -1.83 -1.57 7.18
C VAL A 67 -2.84 -2.65 7.58
N GLY A 68 -2.66 -3.26 8.76
CA GLY A 68 -3.58 -4.27 9.28
C GLY A 68 -5.02 -3.76 9.44
N CYS A 69 -5.19 -2.55 9.99
CA CYS A 69 -6.51 -1.92 10.15
C CYS A 69 -7.21 -1.71 8.80
N TYR A 70 -6.49 -1.25 7.77
CA TYR A 70 -7.06 -1.09 6.43
C TYR A 70 -7.41 -2.42 5.78
N ASN A 71 -6.63 -3.49 6.03
CA ASN A 71 -6.95 -4.81 5.52
C ASN A 71 -8.25 -5.36 6.14
N VAL A 72 -8.42 -5.23 7.45
CA VAL A 72 -9.67 -5.60 8.14
C VAL A 72 -10.85 -4.78 7.63
N LEU A 73 -10.67 -3.47 7.43
CA LEU A 73 -11.69 -2.59 6.87
C LEU A 73 -12.10 -3.04 5.46
N ALA A 74 -11.13 -3.33 4.58
CA ALA A 74 -11.39 -3.80 3.23
C ALA A 74 -12.18 -5.13 3.23
N MET A 75 -11.81 -6.06 4.11
CA MET A 75 -12.56 -7.30 4.31
C MET A 75 -14.00 -7.05 4.74
N ALA A 76 -14.23 -6.16 5.71
CA ALA A 76 -15.57 -5.83 6.18
C ALA A 76 -16.41 -5.19 5.06
N LEU A 77 -15.88 -4.19 4.36
CA LEU A 77 -16.57 -3.51 3.26
C LEU A 77 -16.96 -4.49 2.15
N GLY A 78 -16.04 -5.39 1.77
CA GLY A 78 -16.31 -6.41 0.76
C GLY A 78 -17.28 -7.50 1.24
N SER A 79 -17.22 -7.90 2.50
CA SER A 79 -18.08 -8.97 3.06
C SER A 79 -19.52 -8.53 3.27
N PHE A 80 -19.75 -7.23 3.46
CA PHE A 80 -21.09 -6.66 3.66
C PHE A 80 -21.65 -5.96 2.42
N ASP A 81 -21.00 -6.13 1.25
CA ASP A 81 -21.38 -5.50 -0.02
C ASP A 81 -21.66 -3.99 0.10
N ILE A 82 -20.84 -3.29 0.90
CA ILE A 82 -21.03 -1.87 1.17
C ILE A 82 -20.82 -1.06 -0.11
N PRO A 83 -21.83 -0.31 -0.60
CA PRO A 83 -21.69 0.47 -1.82
C PRO A 83 -20.74 1.65 -1.61
N LEU A 84 -20.14 2.12 -2.71
CA LEU A 84 -19.41 3.38 -2.70
C LEU A 84 -20.33 4.54 -2.35
N GLU A 85 -19.78 5.53 -1.67
CA GLU A 85 -20.51 6.76 -1.35
C GLU A 85 -20.92 7.50 -2.64
N PRO A 86 -22.08 8.19 -2.63
CA PRO A 86 -22.51 9.00 -3.76
C PRO A 86 -21.43 10.01 -4.18
N GLY A 87 -21.12 10.05 -5.48
CA GLY A 87 -20.11 10.95 -6.05
C GLY A 87 -18.68 10.43 -6.03
N VAL A 88 -18.42 9.24 -5.45
CA VAL A 88 -17.12 8.58 -5.57
C VAL A 88 -17.08 7.76 -6.86
N ALA A 89 -16.23 8.17 -7.80
CA ALA A 89 -16.00 7.42 -9.02
C ALA A 89 -15.27 6.11 -8.71
N ARG A 90 -15.69 5.01 -9.36
CA ARG A 90 -14.89 3.78 -9.39
C ARG A 90 -13.59 4.05 -10.13
N PHE A 91 -12.52 3.39 -9.71
CA PHE A 91 -11.30 3.34 -10.51
C PHE A 91 -11.60 2.78 -11.90
N ASP A 92 -10.94 3.35 -12.91
CA ASP A 92 -11.01 2.83 -14.28
C ASP A 92 -10.48 1.39 -14.36
N THR A 93 -10.82 0.70 -15.44
CA THR A 93 -10.47 -0.72 -15.62
C THR A 93 -8.96 -0.93 -15.58
N ALA A 94 -8.18 -0.08 -16.25
CA ALA A 94 -6.72 -0.22 -16.29
C ALA A 94 -6.11 -0.06 -14.88
N THR A 95 -6.62 0.87 -14.08
CA THR A 95 -6.21 1.09 -12.70
C THR A 95 -6.56 -0.11 -11.81
N ARG A 96 -7.76 -0.67 -11.96
CA ARG A 96 -8.17 -1.89 -11.24
C ARG A 96 -7.31 -3.09 -11.63
N GLU A 97 -7.00 -3.25 -12.91
CA GLU A 97 -6.13 -4.32 -13.39
C GLU A 97 -4.71 -4.21 -12.81
N ARG A 98 -4.11 -3.01 -12.80
CA ARG A 98 -2.80 -2.79 -12.15
C ARG A 98 -2.83 -3.15 -10.66
N MET A 99 -3.87 -2.72 -9.94
CA MET A 99 -4.03 -3.02 -8.50
C MET A 99 -4.17 -4.52 -8.24
N LEU A 100 -4.97 -5.24 -9.04
CA LEU A 100 -5.17 -6.69 -8.88
C LEU A 100 -3.95 -7.51 -9.29
N THR A 101 -3.19 -7.04 -10.29
CA THR A 101 -2.00 -7.74 -10.81
C THR A 101 -0.80 -7.58 -9.87
N SER A 102 -0.67 -6.44 -9.19
CA SER A 102 0.31 -6.25 -8.11
C SER A 102 0.12 -7.29 -6.99
N THR A 103 -1.13 -7.63 -6.68
CA THR A 103 -1.47 -8.70 -5.71
C THR A 103 -1.26 -10.11 -6.27
N ALA A 104 -1.35 -10.32 -7.59
CA ALA A 104 -1.34 -11.65 -8.22
C ALA A 104 0.04 -12.16 -8.65
N VAL A 105 1.00 -11.28 -8.97
CA VAL A 105 2.33 -11.68 -9.50
C VAL A 105 3.24 -12.34 -8.44
N LYS A 106 2.98 -12.19 -7.14
CA LYS A 106 3.81 -12.74 -6.06
C LYS A 106 3.22 -14.00 -5.38
N ARG A 107 2.40 -14.79 -6.10
CA ARG A 107 1.87 -16.11 -5.65
C ARG A 107 2.63 -17.31 -6.24
N GLY A 108 3.82 -17.10 -6.79
CA GLY A 108 4.72 -18.14 -7.30
C GLY A 108 5.80 -18.52 -6.31
#